data_AF-A0A1I3UVS8-F1
#
_entry.id   AF-A0A1I3UVS8-F1
#
_cell.length_a   1.000
_cell.length_b   1.000
_cell.length_c   1.000
_cell.angle_alpha   90.00
_cell.angle_beta   90.00
_cell.angle_gamma   90.00
#
_symmetry.space_group_name_H-M   'P 1'
#
loop_
_entity.id
_entity.type
_entity.pdbx_description
1 polymer ?
#
loop_
_entity_poly.entity_id
_entity_poly.type
_entity_poly.pdbx_seq_one_letter_code
_entity_poly.pdbx_strand_id
1 'polypeptide(L)'
;MYNRVGGQYTQLNQAEEPSRSANGSEFAQTLTDLARQESLSSGELADRMGVCCSKSQSVDASTYSPGTSPPSPFSLSSSSNSSAATSPVRPLFQYRTAELPGANVSGICVGLAAEWLLSLPSSPSSRMRALRPGAENHRSAAMRQQRYEELKTLLQSENAGRSNNFQAKSSMLREAGLEPSTAETRYGFGTSSRIAPMVNELTNEASVYLVSLRFATGGAHTIATSTSNGMTTLFDPNYGEFAVRSEQMGALFKSLADRYSSLNGRDIATVVTQRMT
;
A
#
# COMPACT_ATOMS: atom_id res chain seq x y z
N MET A 1 -28.89 46.84 61.90
CA MET A 1 -27.48 46.68 62.31
C MET A 1 -27.44 46.01 63.68
N TYR A 2 -26.40 45.18 63.91
CA TYR A 2 -25.96 44.48 65.14
C TYR A 2 -26.07 42.93 65.18
N ASN A 3 -25.10 42.28 64.52
CA ASN A 3 -24.11 41.25 64.94
C ASN A 3 -24.39 40.17 66.02
N ARG A 4 -24.02 38.91 65.70
CA ARG A 4 -23.08 38.01 66.44
C ARG A 4 -22.80 36.71 65.65
N VAL A 5 -21.53 36.33 65.36
CA VAL A 5 -20.64 35.34 66.07
C VAL A 5 -21.24 33.92 66.10
N GLY A 6 -20.62 32.78 65.79
CA GLY A 6 -19.23 32.35 65.50
C GLY A 6 -19.08 30.84 65.88
N GLY A 7 -18.14 30.11 65.27
CA GLY A 7 -17.58 28.79 65.68
C GLY A 7 -18.38 27.53 65.26
N GLN A 8 -17.88 26.57 64.47
CA GLN A 8 -16.68 25.67 64.48
C GLN A 8 -16.89 24.28 65.13
N TYR A 9 -16.72 23.26 64.27
CA TYR A 9 -16.25 21.86 64.41
C TYR A 9 -16.98 20.83 65.30
N THR A 10 -17.36 19.68 64.72
CA THR A 10 -16.66 18.37 64.88
C THR A 10 -17.06 17.40 63.75
N GLN A 11 -16.07 16.62 63.30
CA GLN A 11 -15.99 15.67 62.19
C GLN A 11 -16.26 14.22 62.66
N LEU A 12 -16.91 13.35 61.85
CA LEU A 12 -16.41 11.99 61.51
C LEU A 12 -17.29 11.22 60.48
N ASN A 13 -16.65 10.87 59.36
CA ASN A 13 -16.65 9.62 58.56
C ASN A 13 -17.92 8.76 58.29
N GLN A 14 -18.18 8.55 56.99
CA GLN A 14 -18.21 7.27 56.22
C GLN A 14 -19.22 7.43 55.05
N ALA A 15 -18.77 7.63 53.81
CA ALA A 15 -18.43 6.62 52.80
C ALA A 15 -19.65 5.82 52.27
N GLU A 16 -20.21 6.25 51.13
CA GLU A 16 -20.89 5.35 50.19
C GLU A 16 -20.80 5.93 48.76
N GLU A 17 -20.32 5.09 47.83
CA GLU A 17 -20.08 5.34 46.40
C GLU A 17 -21.37 5.72 45.62
N PRO A 18 -21.26 6.52 44.54
CA PRO A 18 -22.26 6.51 43.49
C PRO A 18 -21.98 5.36 42.51
N SER A 19 -22.94 4.45 42.42
CA SER A 19 -23.07 3.41 41.39
C SER A 19 -22.92 4.00 39.99
N ARG A 20 -21.84 3.63 39.30
CA ARG A 20 -21.54 3.99 37.92
C ARG A 20 -22.41 3.13 36.99
N SER A 21 -23.53 3.67 36.48
CA SER A 21 -24.28 3.02 35.41
C SER A 21 -23.44 3.11 34.13
N ALA A 22 -23.00 1.96 33.62
CA ALA A 22 -22.33 1.85 32.33
C ALA A 22 -23.34 2.18 31.21
N ASN A 23 -23.42 3.47 30.87
CA ASN A 23 -24.29 3.99 29.83
C ASN A 23 -23.78 3.50 28.47
N GLY A 24 -24.59 2.66 27.80
CA GLY A 24 -24.40 2.29 26.39
C GLY A 24 -24.43 3.47 25.41
N SER A 25 -24.68 4.69 25.89
CA SER A 25 -24.50 5.92 25.11
C SER A 25 -23.03 6.26 24.88
N GLU A 26 -22.12 5.93 25.79
CA GLU A 26 -20.69 6.25 25.65
C GLU A 26 -20.06 5.47 24.50
N PHE A 27 -20.45 4.19 24.33
CA PHE A 27 -19.99 3.35 23.22
C PHE A 27 -20.54 3.81 21.86
N ALA A 28 -21.82 4.18 21.80
CA ALA A 28 -22.43 4.71 20.58
C ALA A 28 -21.88 6.10 20.22
N GLN A 29 -21.58 6.94 21.21
CA GLN A 29 -20.90 8.22 21.01
C GLN A 29 -19.47 7.98 20.50
N THR A 30 -18.74 7.02 21.08
CA THR A 30 -17.36 6.69 20.67
C THR A 30 -17.32 6.14 19.24
N LEU A 31 -18.29 5.32 18.84
CA LEU A 31 -18.40 4.82 17.45
C LEU A 31 -18.79 5.92 16.46
N THR A 32 -19.66 6.83 16.88
CA THR A 32 -20.06 7.98 16.05
C THR A 32 -18.93 8.99 15.94
N ASP A 33 -18.18 9.22 17.01
CA ASP A 33 -16.97 10.06 17.02
C ASP A 33 -15.85 9.40 16.23
N LEU A 34 -15.67 8.07 16.27
CA LEU A 34 -14.75 7.33 15.39
C LEU A 34 -15.14 7.45 13.91
N ALA A 35 -16.43 7.29 13.58
CA ALA A 35 -16.94 7.47 12.21
C ALA A 35 -16.88 8.94 11.75
N ARG A 36 -16.97 9.89 12.69
CA ARG A 36 -16.84 11.33 12.42
C ARG A 36 -15.37 11.76 12.32
N GLN A 37 -14.46 11.09 13.01
CA GLN A 37 -13.01 11.27 12.89
C GLN A 37 -12.48 10.64 11.59
N GLU A 38 -13.08 9.53 11.12
CA GLU A 38 -12.86 8.98 9.77
C GLU A 38 -13.39 9.90 8.65
N SER A 39 -14.45 10.68 8.90
CA SER A 39 -15.06 11.57 7.89
C SER A 39 -14.62 13.05 7.97
N LEU A 40 -14.08 13.50 9.09
CA LEU A 40 -13.64 14.88 9.33
C LEU A 40 -12.34 14.89 10.16
N SER A 41 -11.24 14.47 9.54
CA SER A 41 -9.86 14.94 9.77
C SER A 41 -8.83 13.93 9.25
N SER A 42 -8.97 13.51 7.99
CA SER A 42 -7.78 13.15 7.23
C SER A 42 -7.13 14.45 6.74
N GLY A 43 -6.68 15.28 7.69
CA GLY A 43 -5.62 16.24 7.41
C GLY A 43 -4.52 15.46 6.73
N GLU A 44 -4.26 15.81 5.47
CA GLU A 44 -3.41 15.12 4.52
C GLU A 44 -2.06 14.83 5.20
N LEU A 45 -1.93 13.63 5.80
CA LEU A 45 -0.69 13.20 6.42
C LEU A 45 0.38 13.37 5.35
N ALA A 46 1.33 14.26 5.61
CA ALA A 46 2.38 14.63 4.68
C ALA A 46 2.90 13.35 4.02
N ASP A 47 2.59 13.19 2.73
CA ASP A 47 2.96 12.02 1.97
C ASP A 47 4.49 12.08 1.79
N ARG A 48 5.20 11.57 2.79
CA ARG A 48 6.66 11.50 2.81
C ARG A 48 7.08 10.40 1.84
N MET A 49 6.93 10.70 0.56
CA MET A 49 7.52 9.93 -0.53
C MET A 49 9.05 10.03 -0.36
N GLY A 50 9.69 8.88 -0.11
CA GLY A 50 10.98 8.78 0.59
C GLY A 50 10.98 7.74 1.72
N VAL A 51 9.79 7.45 2.27
CA VAL A 51 9.57 6.41 3.31
C VAL A 51 9.06 5.08 2.70
N CYS A 52 8.85 5.06 1.38
CA CYS A 52 8.42 3.90 0.60
C CYS A 52 9.53 2.88 0.29
N CYS A 53 10.77 3.16 0.69
CA CYS A 53 11.89 2.23 0.56
C CYS A 53 11.65 1.01 1.44
N SER A 54 11.53 -0.18 0.83
CA SER A 54 11.59 -1.43 1.58
C SER A 54 13.01 -1.65 2.10
N LYS A 55 13.15 -2.25 3.29
CA LYS A 55 14.47 -2.73 3.74
C LYS A 55 14.99 -3.78 2.73
N SER A 56 16.23 -3.60 2.25
CA SER A 56 16.88 -4.61 1.42
C SER A 56 17.16 -5.87 2.26
N GLN A 57 16.82 -7.05 1.73
CA GLN A 57 17.40 -8.28 2.29
C GLN A 57 18.82 -8.43 1.74
N SER A 58 19.79 -8.26 2.62
CA SER A 58 21.01 -9.06 2.59
C SER A 58 20.60 -10.49 2.93
N VAL A 59 20.59 -11.37 1.93
CA VAL A 59 20.74 -12.83 2.01
C VAL A 59 19.80 -13.55 3.00
N ASP A 60 18.88 -14.37 2.48
CA ASP A 60 18.38 -15.54 3.22
C ASP A 60 19.57 -16.48 3.51
N ALA A 61 20.31 -16.19 4.57
CA ALA A 61 21.22 -17.13 5.18
C ALA A 61 20.37 -18.12 5.99
N SER A 62 19.69 -19.02 5.27
CA SER A 62 19.41 -20.34 5.81
C SER A 62 20.48 -21.27 5.24
N THR A 63 21.45 -21.53 6.10
CA THR A 63 22.51 -22.53 5.98
C THR A 63 22.01 -23.80 5.31
N TYR A 64 22.29 -23.96 4.02
CA TYR A 64 22.12 -25.23 3.32
C TYR A 64 23.37 -26.07 3.58
N SER A 65 23.33 -26.88 4.63
CA SER A 65 24.31 -27.95 4.83
C SER A 65 23.87 -29.18 4.02
N PRO A 66 24.67 -29.71 3.09
CA PRO A 66 24.37 -30.97 2.43
C PRO A 66 24.70 -32.11 3.39
N GLY A 67 23.67 -32.73 3.97
CA GLY A 67 23.79 -33.88 4.86
C GLY A 67 22.96 -35.05 4.33
N THR A 68 23.66 -36.02 3.74
CA THR A 68 23.18 -37.25 3.11
C THR A 68 22.50 -38.19 4.12
N SER A 69 21.26 -38.65 3.87
CA SER A 69 20.75 -40.01 4.18
C SER A 69 19.30 -40.25 3.65
N PRO A 70 18.93 -41.49 3.27
CA PRO A 70 17.77 -41.83 2.40
C PRO A 70 16.44 -42.05 3.16
N PRO A 71 15.29 -42.20 2.46
CA PRO A 71 13.96 -42.11 3.06
C PRO A 71 13.50 -43.45 3.66
N SER A 72 12.64 -43.39 4.68
CA SER A 72 11.82 -44.53 5.10
C SER A 72 10.33 -44.19 5.05
N PRO A 73 9.45 -45.15 4.72
CA PRO A 73 8.08 -44.92 4.31
C PRO A 73 7.04 -45.27 5.40
N PHE A 74 5.79 -44.88 5.15
CA PHE A 74 4.54 -45.18 5.91
C PHE A 74 4.33 -44.33 7.18
N SER A 75 3.15 -43.80 7.51
CA SER A 75 1.77 -44.28 7.28
C SER A 75 0.73 -43.15 7.25
N LEU A 76 -0.43 -43.51 6.68
CA LEU A 76 -1.68 -42.76 6.51
C LEU A 76 -2.42 -42.44 7.83
N SER A 77 -3.17 -41.33 7.87
CA SER A 77 -4.56 -41.33 8.35
C SER A 77 -5.34 -40.08 7.92
N SER A 78 -6.54 -40.32 7.41
CA SER A 78 -7.53 -39.39 6.86
C SER A 78 -8.12 -38.37 7.85
N SER A 79 -8.49 -37.21 7.32
CA SER A 79 -9.83 -36.64 7.57
C SER A 79 -10.15 -35.57 6.53
N SER A 80 -11.10 -35.89 5.67
CA SER A 80 -11.74 -34.97 4.74
C SER A 80 -12.52 -33.91 5.51
N ASN A 81 -12.19 -32.64 5.30
CA ASN A 81 -13.12 -31.54 5.51
C ASN A 81 -13.04 -30.63 4.29
N SER A 82 -14.16 -30.57 3.55
CA SER A 82 -14.36 -29.62 2.47
C SER A 82 -14.35 -28.20 3.03
N SER A 83 -13.24 -27.52 2.85
CA SER A 83 -13.15 -26.07 2.91
C SER A 83 -12.70 -25.60 1.53
N ALA A 84 -13.43 -24.64 0.97
CA ALA A 84 -13.18 -24.07 -0.35
C ALA A 84 -11.68 -23.93 -0.60
N ALA A 85 -11.20 -24.51 -1.72
CA ALA A 85 -9.80 -24.55 -2.10
C ALA A 85 -9.23 -23.13 -2.18
N THR A 86 -8.82 -22.61 -1.03
CA THR A 86 -8.06 -21.39 -0.91
C THR A 86 -6.68 -21.82 -1.34
N SER A 87 -6.42 -21.70 -2.65
CA SER A 87 -5.13 -22.08 -3.22
C SER A 87 -4.03 -21.48 -2.34
N PRO A 88 -3.03 -22.28 -1.92
CA PRO A 88 -2.00 -21.80 -1.02
C PRO A 88 -1.38 -20.54 -1.62
N VAL A 89 -1.33 -19.46 -0.83
CA VAL A 89 -0.74 -18.18 -1.26
C VAL A 89 0.72 -18.48 -1.59
N ARG A 90 1.06 -18.43 -2.87
CA ARG A 90 2.44 -18.68 -3.32
C ARG A 90 3.34 -17.55 -2.82
N PRO A 91 4.60 -17.83 -2.44
CA PRO A 91 5.57 -16.79 -2.13
C PRO A 91 5.65 -15.75 -3.25
N LEU A 92 5.61 -14.46 -2.90
CA LEU A 92 5.57 -13.33 -3.84
C LEU A 92 6.55 -13.47 -5.01
N PHE A 93 7.80 -13.86 -4.72
CA PHE A 93 8.87 -13.92 -5.71
C PHE A 93 8.77 -15.10 -6.69
N GLN A 94 7.86 -16.06 -6.46
CA GLN A 94 7.56 -17.09 -7.47
C GLN A 94 6.85 -16.51 -8.71
N TYR A 95 6.22 -15.33 -8.57
CA TYR A 95 5.59 -14.62 -9.69
C TYR A 95 6.54 -13.65 -10.41
N ARG A 96 7.76 -13.47 -9.88
CA ARG A 96 8.69 -12.43 -10.35
C ARG A 96 9.33 -12.82 -11.67
N THR A 97 9.18 -11.98 -12.68
CA THR A 97 9.77 -12.17 -14.02
C THR A 97 11.11 -11.49 -14.16
N ALA A 98 11.31 -10.37 -13.47
CA ALA A 98 12.59 -9.66 -13.47
C ALA A 98 12.77 -8.89 -12.16
N GLU A 99 13.98 -8.91 -11.60
CA GLU A 99 14.28 -8.23 -10.34
C GLU A 99 14.84 -6.82 -10.53
N LEU A 100 14.56 -5.94 -9.58
CA LEU A 100 15.05 -4.58 -9.55
C LEU A 100 15.62 -4.20 -8.17
N PRO A 101 16.83 -4.68 -7.83
CA PRO A 101 17.43 -4.38 -6.53
C PRO A 101 17.82 -2.91 -6.44
N GLY A 102 17.39 -2.24 -5.36
CA GLY A 102 17.91 -0.94 -4.95
C GLY A 102 17.51 0.26 -5.80
N ALA A 103 16.63 0.12 -6.80
CA ALA A 103 16.22 1.25 -7.63
C ALA A 103 15.47 2.32 -6.84
N ASN A 104 14.62 1.91 -5.89
CA ASN A 104 13.76 2.81 -5.14
C ASN A 104 14.35 3.25 -3.78
N VAL A 105 15.66 3.11 -3.54
CA VAL A 105 16.28 3.51 -2.24
C VAL A 105 16.15 5.00 -1.94
N SER A 106 16.03 5.83 -2.97
CA SER A 106 15.82 7.28 -2.85
C SER A 106 14.33 7.67 -2.84
N GLY A 107 13.42 6.69 -2.77
CA GLY A 107 11.96 6.93 -2.72
C GLY A 107 11.37 7.54 -3.98
N ILE A 108 11.89 7.17 -5.15
CA ILE A 108 11.50 7.71 -6.45
C ILE A 108 10.42 6.86 -7.17
N CYS A 109 9.50 6.26 -6.40
CA CYS A 109 8.58 5.25 -6.92
C CYS A 109 7.59 5.76 -7.98
N VAL A 110 7.19 7.04 -7.92
CA VAL A 110 6.33 7.64 -8.95
C VAL A 110 7.11 7.78 -10.26
N GLY A 111 8.34 8.29 -10.19
CA GLY A 111 9.21 8.43 -11.35
C GLY A 111 9.59 7.07 -11.98
N LEU A 112 9.89 6.07 -11.16
CA LEU A 112 10.20 4.71 -11.63
C LEU A 112 8.99 4.06 -12.30
N ALA A 113 7.79 4.24 -11.75
CA ALA A 113 6.58 3.72 -12.36
C ALA A 113 6.30 4.41 -13.71
N ALA A 114 6.54 5.72 -13.83
CA ALA A 114 6.42 6.43 -15.10
C ALA A 114 7.40 5.90 -16.17
N GLU A 115 8.67 5.69 -15.80
CA GLU A 115 9.68 5.12 -16.72
C GLU A 115 9.39 3.67 -17.10
N TRP A 116 8.83 2.89 -16.19
CA TRP A 116 8.36 1.55 -16.50
C TRP A 116 7.21 1.58 -17.53
N LEU A 117 6.25 2.49 -17.37
CA LEU A 117 5.13 2.68 -18.31
C LEU A 117 5.61 3.08 -19.70
N LEU A 118 6.59 3.99 -19.79
CA LEU A 118 7.20 4.40 -21.06
C LEU A 118 7.97 3.28 -21.77
N SER A 119 8.32 2.21 -21.06
CA SER A 119 9.11 1.09 -21.58
C SER A 119 8.32 -0.21 -21.73
N LEU A 120 6.98 -0.16 -21.67
CA LEU A 120 6.10 -1.33 -21.85
C LEU A 120 6.38 -2.19 -23.08
N PRO A 121 6.77 -1.65 -24.26
CA PRO A 121 7.11 -2.47 -25.43
C PRO A 121 8.38 -3.34 -25.26
N SER A 122 9.23 -3.03 -24.27
CA SER A 122 10.48 -3.77 -24.03
C SER A 122 10.26 -5.12 -23.35
N SER A 123 11.30 -5.97 -23.28
CA SER A 123 11.24 -7.17 -22.43
C SER A 123 11.32 -6.81 -20.94
N PRO A 124 10.80 -7.66 -20.02
CA PRO A 124 10.93 -7.46 -18.58
C PRO A 124 12.37 -7.20 -18.12
N SER A 125 13.32 -8.00 -18.61
CA SER A 125 14.74 -7.85 -18.26
C SER A 125 15.35 -6.56 -18.81
N SER A 126 14.95 -6.13 -20.00
CA SER A 126 15.39 -4.86 -20.59
C SER A 126 14.87 -3.67 -19.77
N ARG A 127 13.59 -3.69 -19.37
CA ARG A 127 13.01 -2.67 -18.50
C ARG A 127 13.74 -2.57 -17.18
N MET A 128 13.92 -3.69 -16.47
CA MET A 128 14.61 -3.66 -15.17
C MET A 128 16.06 -3.18 -15.31
N ARG A 129 16.77 -3.55 -16.39
CA ARG A 129 18.12 -3.05 -16.66
C ARG A 129 18.14 -1.54 -16.83
N ALA A 130 17.19 -0.98 -17.58
CA ALA A 130 17.08 0.46 -17.79
C ALA A 130 16.77 1.21 -16.48
N LEU A 131 16.04 0.58 -15.55
CA LEU A 131 15.66 1.17 -14.26
C LEU A 131 16.68 0.93 -13.14
N ARG A 132 17.80 0.25 -13.39
CA ARG A 132 18.83 0.04 -12.35
C ARG A 132 19.47 1.36 -11.92
N PRO A 133 19.87 1.50 -10.64
CA PRO A 133 20.64 2.66 -10.19
C PRO A 133 21.82 3.00 -11.11
N GLY A 134 21.89 4.25 -11.56
CA GLY A 134 22.96 4.74 -12.44
C GLY A 134 22.72 4.52 -13.95
N ALA A 135 21.66 3.80 -14.34
CA ALA A 135 21.20 3.77 -15.72
C ALA A 135 20.48 5.08 -16.09
N GLU A 136 20.35 5.36 -17.39
CA GLU A 136 19.78 6.62 -17.86
C GLU A 136 18.31 6.77 -17.45
N ASN A 137 17.47 5.77 -17.70
CA ASN A 137 16.07 5.82 -17.29
C ASN A 137 15.90 5.91 -15.77
N HIS A 138 16.85 5.41 -14.96
CA HIS A 138 16.82 5.63 -13.51
C HIS A 138 17.06 7.11 -13.15
N ARG A 139 17.96 7.81 -13.85
CA ARG A 139 18.11 9.27 -13.70
C ARG A 139 16.85 10.01 -14.17
N SER A 140 16.29 9.59 -15.30
CA SER A 140 15.04 10.14 -15.83
C SER A 140 13.85 9.92 -14.88
N ALA A 141 13.80 8.79 -14.17
CA ALA A 141 12.86 8.54 -13.07
C ALA A 141 13.08 9.51 -11.91
N ALA A 142 14.33 9.74 -11.49
CA ALA A 142 14.63 10.70 -10.42
C ALA A 142 14.18 12.12 -10.79
N MET A 143 14.44 12.58 -12.02
CA MET A 143 13.97 13.89 -12.51
C MET A 143 12.43 13.98 -12.49
N ARG A 144 11.73 12.92 -12.90
CA ARG A 144 10.27 12.86 -12.84
C ARG A 144 9.73 12.88 -11.41
N GLN A 145 10.37 12.16 -10.49
CA GLN A 145 10.00 12.23 -9.08
C GLN A 145 10.16 13.64 -8.54
N GLN A 146 11.31 14.29 -8.82
CA GLN A 146 11.54 15.67 -8.41
C GLN A 146 10.46 16.60 -8.95
N ARG A 147 10.16 16.48 -10.26
CA ARG A 147 9.12 17.29 -10.90
C ARG A 147 7.74 17.10 -10.27
N TYR A 148 7.39 15.87 -9.92
CA TYR A 148 6.17 15.57 -9.17
C TYR A 148 6.13 16.26 -7.80
N GLU A 149 7.22 16.26 -7.04
CA GLU A 149 7.28 16.95 -5.73
C GLU A 149 7.21 18.48 -5.88
N GLU A 150 7.88 19.06 -6.88
CA GLU A 150 7.78 20.50 -7.20
C GLU A 150 6.34 20.92 -7.50
N LEU A 151 5.64 20.13 -8.34
CA LEU A 151 4.23 20.36 -8.66
C LEU A 151 3.34 20.23 -7.42
N LYS A 152 3.63 19.30 -6.51
CA LYS A 152 2.91 19.20 -5.23
C LYS A 152 3.07 20.45 -4.39
N THR A 153 4.31 20.95 -4.25
CA THR A 153 4.59 22.16 -3.47
C THR A 153 3.89 23.38 -4.07
N LEU A 154 3.91 23.52 -5.40
CA LEU A 154 3.20 24.61 -6.08
C LEU A 154 1.69 24.55 -5.80
N LEU A 155 1.07 23.39 -5.98
CA LEU A 155 -0.38 23.22 -5.80
C LEU A 155 -0.81 23.39 -4.33
N GLN A 156 0.02 22.99 -3.37
CA GLN A 156 -0.21 23.24 -1.94
C GLN A 156 -0.27 24.74 -1.62
N SER A 157 0.48 25.57 -2.35
CA SER A 157 0.44 27.02 -2.18
C SER A 157 -0.78 27.67 -2.85
N GLU A 158 -1.39 27.01 -3.85
CA GLU A 158 -2.44 27.57 -4.70
C GLU A 158 -3.88 27.14 -4.32
N ASN A 159 -4.09 25.97 -3.70
CA ASN A 159 -5.45 25.45 -3.44
C ASN A 159 -5.58 24.58 -2.17
N ALA A 160 -6.66 24.81 -1.41
CA ALA A 160 -7.09 24.01 -0.26
C ALA A 160 -8.14 22.91 -0.60
N GLY A 161 -8.33 22.57 -1.89
CA GLY A 161 -9.35 21.61 -2.33
C GLY A 161 -9.02 20.91 -3.65
N ARG A 162 -9.32 19.59 -3.71
CA ARG A 162 -8.74 18.50 -4.55
C ARG A 162 -7.37 18.04 -4.07
N SER A 163 -7.12 16.72 -4.09
CA SER A 163 -5.85 16.15 -3.59
C SER A 163 -4.71 16.62 -4.50
N ASN A 164 -3.87 17.52 -3.97
CA ASN A 164 -2.72 18.10 -4.65
C ASN A 164 -1.82 17.02 -5.26
N ASN A 165 -1.76 15.85 -4.62
CA ASN A 165 -1.03 14.68 -5.10
C ASN A 165 -1.54 14.14 -6.44
N PHE A 166 -2.86 14.06 -6.63
CA PHE A 166 -3.44 13.56 -7.89
C PHE A 166 -3.11 14.48 -9.06
N GLN A 167 -3.28 15.79 -8.86
CA GLN A 167 -3.04 16.77 -9.92
C GLN A 167 -1.56 16.88 -10.26
N ALA A 168 -0.68 16.94 -9.26
CA ALA A 168 0.77 16.93 -9.49
C ALA A 168 1.23 15.68 -10.25
N LYS A 169 0.76 14.50 -9.84
CA LYS A 169 1.08 13.22 -10.49
C LYS A 169 0.59 13.22 -11.94
N SER A 170 -0.64 13.64 -12.18
CA SER A 170 -1.22 13.70 -13.53
C SER A 170 -0.48 14.69 -14.44
N SER A 171 -0.10 15.86 -13.92
CA SER A 171 0.70 16.83 -14.68
C SER A 171 2.08 16.29 -15.04
N MET A 172 2.79 15.70 -14.07
CA MET A 172 4.11 15.10 -14.34
C MET A 172 4.04 13.97 -15.37
N LEU A 173 3.03 13.10 -15.29
CA LEU A 173 2.84 12.02 -16.26
C LEU A 173 2.57 12.56 -17.67
N ARG A 174 1.75 13.62 -17.81
CA ARG A 174 1.51 14.29 -19.11
C ARG A 174 2.77 14.94 -19.66
N GLU A 175 3.56 15.61 -18.82
CA GLU A 175 4.86 16.16 -19.21
C GLU A 175 5.82 15.06 -19.70
N ALA A 176 5.68 13.84 -19.19
CA ALA A 176 6.44 12.66 -19.63
C ALA A 176 5.91 11.98 -20.91
N GLY A 177 4.82 12.47 -21.50
CA GLY A 177 4.19 11.90 -22.69
C GLY A 177 3.28 10.69 -22.40
N LEU A 178 2.82 10.53 -21.16
CA LEU A 178 1.79 9.56 -20.78
C LEU A 178 0.44 10.27 -20.69
N GLU A 179 -0.65 9.55 -20.93
CA GLU A 179 -2.00 10.12 -20.88
C GLU A 179 -2.79 9.54 -19.69
N PRO A 180 -2.63 10.12 -18.48
CA PRO A 180 -3.38 9.70 -17.31
C PRO A 180 -4.83 10.21 -17.37
N SER A 181 -5.76 9.32 -17.01
CA SER A 181 -7.17 9.66 -16.81
C SER A 181 -7.36 10.80 -15.81
N THR A 182 -8.39 11.61 -16.03
CA THR A 182 -8.81 12.70 -15.14
C THR A 182 -9.57 12.21 -13.89
N ALA A 183 -9.77 10.91 -13.76
CA ALA A 183 -10.41 10.26 -12.62
C ALA A 183 -9.47 9.22 -11.97
N GLU A 184 -9.64 9.04 -10.65
CA GLU A 184 -9.06 7.94 -9.89
C GLU A 184 -10.18 7.14 -9.22
N THR A 185 -9.97 5.83 -9.06
CA THR A 185 -10.87 4.97 -8.29
C THR A 185 -10.19 4.60 -6.97
N ARG A 186 -10.93 4.69 -5.86
CA ARG A 186 -10.43 4.37 -4.52
C ARG A 186 -11.07 3.07 -4.00
N TYR A 187 -10.23 2.17 -3.51
CA TYR A 187 -10.61 0.89 -2.93
C TYR A 187 -10.11 0.78 -1.51
N GLY A 188 -10.97 0.38 -0.58
CA GLY A 188 -10.53 -0.06 0.75
C GLY A 188 -9.74 -1.37 0.63
N PHE A 189 -8.70 -1.55 1.43
CA PHE A 189 -7.87 -2.75 1.45
C PHE A 189 -8.04 -3.48 2.80
N GLY A 190 -7.87 -4.80 2.85
CA GLY A 190 -7.86 -5.58 4.10
C GLY A 190 -8.79 -6.80 4.18
N THR A 191 -9.81 -6.90 3.32
CA THR A 191 -10.60 -8.14 3.16
C THR A 191 -10.68 -8.56 1.70
N SER A 192 -10.80 -9.87 1.43
CA SER A 192 -10.86 -10.41 0.06
C SER A 192 -12.00 -9.80 -0.77
N SER A 193 -13.17 -9.57 -0.15
CA SER A 193 -14.32 -8.93 -0.79
C SER A 193 -14.07 -7.47 -1.20
N ARG A 194 -13.17 -6.76 -0.50
CA ARG A 194 -12.78 -5.38 -0.83
C ARG A 194 -11.71 -5.30 -1.92
N ILE A 195 -10.95 -6.38 -2.11
CA ILE A 195 -9.89 -6.49 -3.14
C ILE A 195 -10.47 -6.86 -4.52
N ALA A 196 -11.53 -7.68 -4.56
CA ALA A 196 -12.08 -8.19 -5.82
C ALA A 196 -12.47 -7.11 -6.85
N PRO A 197 -13.14 -6.00 -6.47
CA PRO A 197 -13.48 -4.94 -7.43
C PRO A 197 -12.24 -4.27 -8.06
N MET A 198 -11.20 -4.06 -7.27
CA MET A 198 -9.92 -3.52 -7.74
C MET A 198 -9.23 -4.50 -8.69
N VAL A 199 -9.18 -5.79 -8.34
CA VAL A 199 -8.58 -6.81 -9.19
C VAL A 199 -9.30 -6.88 -10.54
N ASN A 200 -10.64 -6.90 -10.54
CA ASN A 200 -11.42 -6.91 -11.77
C ASN A 200 -11.13 -5.69 -12.66
N GLU A 201 -10.97 -4.51 -12.06
CA GLU A 201 -10.57 -3.30 -12.81
C GLU A 201 -9.19 -3.48 -13.46
N LEU A 202 -8.18 -3.88 -12.68
CA LEU A 202 -6.78 -3.99 -13.12
C LEU A 202 -6.56 -5.11 -14.15
N THR A 203 -7.39 -6.16 -14.11
CA THR A 203 -7.31 -7.31 -15.03
C THR A 203 -8.15 -7.15 -16.29
N ASN A 204 -8.76 -5.98 -16.52
CA ASN A 204 -9.44 -5.71 -17.77
C ASN A 204 -8.45 -5.78 -18.94
N GLU A 205 -8.86 -6.38 -20.04
CA GLU A 205 -8.00 -6.54 -21.22
C GLU A 205 -7.59 -5.19 -21.81
N ALA A 206 -6.37 -5.11 -22.34
CA ALA A 206 -5.77 -3.89 -22.88
C ALA A 206 -5.87 -2.69 -21.91
N SER A 207 -5.49 -2.91 -20.65
CA SER A 207 -5.54 -1.88 -19.62
C SER A 207 -4.19 -1.65 -18.96
N VAL A 208 -3.93 -0.40 -18.62
CA VAL A 208 -2.69 0.04 -17.98
C VAL A 208 -3.08 0.99 -16.85
N TYR A 209 -2.52 0.76 -15.67
CA TYR A 209 -2.85 1.54 -14.49
C TYR A 209 -1.60 1.90 -13.69
N LEU A 210 -1.61 3.12 -13.16
CA LEU A 210 -0.83 3.48 -12.01
C LEU A 210 -1.64 3.19 -10.75
N VAL A 211 -0.99 2.61 -9.74
CA VAL A 211 -1.65 2.15 -8.52
C VAL A 211 -0.89 2.71 -7.32
N SER A 212 -1.57 3.55 -6.53
CA SER A 212 -1.03 4.12 -5.30
C SER A 212 -1.54 3.33 -4.10
N LEU A 213 -0.63 2.66 -3.40
CA LEU A 213 -0.86 1.97 -2.14
C LEU A 213 -0.72 2.99 -1.00
N ARG A 214 -1.76 3.18 -0.20
CA ARG A 214 -1.74 4.04 0.99
C ARG A 214 -1.67 3.18 2.24
N PHE A 215 -0.69 3.45 3.09
CA PHE A 215 -0.46 2.65 4.29
C PHE A 215 -1.23 3.19 5.50
N ALA A 216 -1.70 2.31 6.38
CA ALA A 216 -2.45 2.65 7.58
C ALA A 216 -1.67 3.58 8.53
N THR A 217 -0.35 3.40 8.61
CA THR A 217 0.58 4.20 9.42
C THR A 217 0.95 5.55 8.77
N GLY A 218 0.35 5.89 7.62
CA GLY A 218 0.73 7.04 6.81
C GLY A 218 1.81 6.72 5.77
N GLY A 219 1.86 7.59 4.76
CA GLY A 219 2.70 7.45 3.56
C GLY A 219 2.05 6.62 2.46
N ALA A 220 2.55 6.77 1.24
CA ALA A 220 2.12 6.03 0.08
C ALA A 220 3.29 5.38 -0.69
N HIS A 221 2.95 4.43 -1.55
CA HIS A 221 3.86 3.83 -2.52
C HIS A 221 3.17 3.68 -3.86
N THR A 222 3.89 3.94 -4.94
CA THR A 222 3.33 3.84 -6.30
C THR A 222 3.91 2.63 -7.01
N ILE A 223 3.02 1.79 -7.53
CA ILE A 223 3.30 0.67 -8.42
C ILE A 223 2.56 0.87 -9.75
N ALA A 224 2.84 0.06 -10.74
CA ALA A 224 2.14 0.10 -12.03
C ALA A 224 1.69 -1.30 -12.47
N THR A 225 0.66 -1.36 -13.30
CA THR A 225 0.18 -2.60 -13.89
C THR A 225 -0.12 -2.43 -15.38
N SER A 226 0.00 -3.51 -16.13
CA SER A 226 -0.39 -3.60 -17.54
C SER A 226 -0.98 -4.98 -17.82
N THR A 227 -2.16 -5.03 -18.42
CA THR A 227 -2.88 -6.26 -18.75
C THR A 227 -3.03 -6.38 -20.25
N SER A 228 -2.57 -7.50 -20.79
CA SER A 228 -2.72 -7.87 -22.19
C SER A 228 -2.69 -9.40 -22.36
N ASN A 229 -3.43 -9.91 -23.33
CA ASN A 229 -3.50 -11.33 -23.67
C ASN A 229 -3.85 -12.23 -22.46
N GLY A 230 -4.75 -11.78 -21.58
CA GLY A 230 -5.13 -12.51 -20.37
C GLY A 230 -4.02 -12.61 -19.30
N MET A 231 -2.93 -11.86 -19.45
CA MET A 231 -1.83 -11.77 -18.49
C MET A 231 -1.78 -10.36 -17.92
N THR A 232 -1.66 -10.25 -16.60
CA THR A 232 -1.42 -8.99 -15.91
C THR A 232 0.02 -8.95 -15.40
N THR A 233 0.73 -7.90 -15.82
CA THR A 233 2.06 -7.56 -15.33
C THR A 233 1.92 -6.50 -14.24
N LEU A 234 2.64 -6.67 -13.13
CA LEU A 234 2.73 -5.71 -12.03
C LEU A 234 4.19 -5.31 -11.87
N PHE A 235 4.45 -4.02 -11.80
CA PHE A 235 5.76 -3.47 -11.49
C PHE A 235 5.74 -2.79 -10.14
N ASP A 236 6.57 -3.27 -9.22
CA ASP A 236 6.84 -2.65 -7.94
C ASP A 236 8.29 -2.13 -7.92
N PRO A 237 8.50 -0.80 -7.81
CA PRO A 237 9.84 -0.21 -7.72
C PRO A 237 10.77 -0.81 -6.65
N ASN A 238 10.22 -1.43 -5.60
CA ASN A 238 11.00 -2.07 -4.54
C ASN A 238 11.49 -3.48 -4.88
N TYR A 239 10.80 -4.19 -5.78
CA TYR A 239 11.00 -5.63 -5.97
C TYR A 239 11.24 -6.06 -7.42
N GLY A 240 10.81 -5.24 -8.38
CA GLY A 240 10.88 -5.51 -9.81
C GLY A 240 9.51 -5.83 -10.40
N GLU A 241 9.52 -6.68 -11.42
CA GLU A 241 8.36 -7.00 -12.24
C GLU A 241 7.85 -8.42 -11.98
N PHE A 242 6.53 -8.55 -11.97
CA PHE A 242 5.80 -9.78 -11.77
C PHE A 242 4.80 -9.97 -12.92
N ALA A 243 4.54 -11.20 -13.32
CA ALA A 243 3.51 -11.49 -14.31
C ALA A 243 2.71 -12.71 -13.90
N VAL A 244 1.39 -12.59 -13.99
CA VAL A 244 0.44 -13.63 -13.61
C VAL A 244 -0.72 -13.67 -14.59
N ARG A 245 -1.44 -14.79 -14.65
CA ARG A 245 -2.74 -14.80 -15.32
C ARG A 245 -3.72 -13.92 -14.55
N SER A 246 -4.67 -13.31 -15.23
CA SER A 246 -5.63 -12.37 -14.63
C SER A 246 -6.32 -12.95 -13.38
N GLU A 247 -6.71 -14.23 -13.38
CA GLU A 247 -7.36 -14.88 -12.23
C GLU A 247 -6.45 -15.03 -10.98
N GLN A 248 -5.13 -14.92 -11.16
CA GLN A 248 -4.14 -15.03 -10.08
C GLN A 248 -3.79 -13.66 -9.47
N MET A 249 -4.27 -12.56 -10.04
CA MET A 249 -3.89 -11.21 -9.63
C MET A 249 -4.28 -10.91 -8.17
N GLY A 250 -5.43 -11.43 -7.70
CA GLY A 250 -5.82 -11.31 -6.29
C GLY A 250 -4.84 -12.00 -5.33
N ALA A 251 -4.31 -13.16 -5.71
CA ALA A 251 -3.31 -13.87 -4.90
C ALA A 251 -1.95 -13.15 -4.91
N LEU A 252 -1.56 -12.55 -6.05
CA LEU A 252 -0.37 -11.71 -6.15
C LEU A 252 -0.48 -10.48 -5.22
N PHE A 253 -1.60 -9.75 -5.26
CA PHE A 253 -1.82 -8.60 -4.39
C PHE A 253 -1.83 -8.97 -2.91
N LYS A 254 -2.43 -10.11 -2.55
CA LYS A 254 -2.37 -10.61 -1.17
C LYS A 254 -0.93 -10.88 -0.74
N SER A 255 -0.15 -11.57 -1.57
CA SER A 255 1.27 -11.86 -1.29
C SER A 255 2.10 -10.58 -1.17
N LEU A 256 1.81 -9.57 -1.99
CA LEU A 256 2.47 -8.27 -1.94
C LEU A 256 2.12 -7.51 -0.66
N ALA A 257 0.84 -7.49 -0.28
CA ALA A 257 0.38 -6.88 0.96
C ALA A 257 1.00 -7.55 2.20
N ASP A 258 1.02 -8.89 2.23
CA ASP A 258 1.65 -9.66 3.30
C ASP A 258 3.14 -9.32 3.42
N ARG A 259 3.84 -9.10 2.29
CA ARG A 259 5.25 -8.65 2.27
C ARG A 259 5.42 -7.25 2.87
N TYR A 260 4.55 -6.30 2.50
CA TYR A 260 4.61 -4.94 3.06
C TYR A 260 4.27 -4.91 4.56
N SER A 261 3.28 -5.69 4.98
CA SER A 261 2.91 -5.84 6.39
C SER A 261 4.04 -6.47 7.21
N SER A 262 4.46 -7.69 6.85
CA SER A 262 5.38 -8.50 7.66
C SER A 262 6.80 -7.95 7.79
N LEU A 263 7.37 -7.40 6.70
CA LEU A 263 8.78 -6.97 6.71
C LEU A 263 8.96 -5.47 6.86
N ASN A 264 8.01 -4.69 6.37
CA ASN A 264 8.11 -3.24 6.43
C ASN A 264 7.24 -2.65 7.55
N GLY A 265 6.36 -3.44 8.20
CA GLY A 265 5.42 -2.96 9.20
C GLY A 265 4.38 -2.02 8.60
N ARG A 266 4.05 -2.19 7.32
CA ARG A 266 3.20 -1.27 6.54
C ARG A 266 1.98 -2.01 6.01
N ASP A 267 0.88 -1.92 6.74
CA ASP A 267 -0.40 -2.42 6.27
C ASP A 267 -1.00 -1.48 5.23
N ILE A 268 -1.39 -2.04 4.08
CA ILE A 268 -2.10 -1.27 3.05
C ILE A 268 -3.54 -1.06 3.53
N ALA A 269 -3.96 0.18 3.67
CA ALA A 269 -5.31 0.56 4.09
C ALA A 269 -6.20 0.89 2.89
N THR A 270 -5.64 1.49 1.86
CA THR A 270 -6.39 1.96 0.69
C THR A 270 -5.54 1.84 -0.56
N VAL A 271 -6.15 1.46 -1.66
CA VAL A 271 -5.53 1.45 -2.98
C VAL A 271 -6.26 2.45 -3.87
N VAL A 272 -5.50 3.26 -4.60
CA VAL A 272 -6.02 4.23 -5.56
C VAL A 272 -5.49 3.89 -6.93
N THR A 273 -6.37 3.70 -7.91
CA THR A 273 -6.00 3.37 -9.30
C THR A 273 -6.23 4.58 -10.20
N GLN A 274 -5.34 4.76 -11.17
CA GLN A 274 -5.47 5.76 -12.22
C GLN A 274 -5.14 5.09 -13.56
N ARG A 275 -6.09 5.08 -14.48
CA ARG A 275 -5.91 4.49 -15.81
C ARG A 275 -5.00 5.34 -16.69
N MET A 276 -4.16 4.69 -17.49
CA MET A 276 -3.43 5.28 -18.62
C MET A 276 -4.17 4.98 -19.92
N THR A 277 -4.26 5.96 -20.81
CA THR A 277 -4.93 5.87 -22.11
C THR A 277 -3.97 6.00 -23.29
#